data_AF-A0A537Y6G4-F1
#
_entry.id   AF-A0A537Y6G4-F1
#
_cell.length_a   1.000
_cell.length_b   1.000
_cell.length_c   1.000
_cell.angle_alpha   90.00
_cell.angle_beta   90.00
_cell.angle_gamma   90.00
#
_symmetry.space_group_name_H-M   'P 1'
#
loop_
_entity.id
_entity.type
_entity.pdbx_description
1 polymer ?
#
loop_
_entity_poly.entity_id
_entity_poly.type
_entity_poly.pdbx_seq_one_letter_code
_entity_poly.pdbx_strand_id
1 'polypeptide(L)' 'MESEINGNALDWVDCPECGLPAYVLDRFVRPSTDGPLPHAITVCARMHRLCTTEEPVRQIDAGSST' A
#
# COMPACT_ATOMS: atom_id res chain seq x y z
N MET A 1 4.43 -4.82 -32.64
CA MET A 1 5.31 -4.67 -31.46
C MET A 1 4.63 -3.70 -30.53
N GLU A 2 3.70 -4.22 -29.73
CA GLU A 2 2.94 -3.43 -28.77
C GLU A 2 3.69 -3.57 -27.45
N SER A 3 4.67 -2.69 -27.24
CA SER A 3 5.44 -2.68 -26.00
C SER A 3 4.54 -2.18 -24.89
N GLU A 4 4.17 -3.13 -24.03
CA GLU A 4 3.39 -2.97 -22.82
C GLU A 4 3.75 -1.65 -22.12
N ILE A 5 2.79 -0.72 -22.10
CA ILE A 5 2.78 0.35 -21.11
C ILE A 5 2.58 -0.40 -19.79
N ASN A 6 3.68 -0.82 -19.15
CA ASN A 6 3.73 -1.08 -17.73
C ASN A 6 3.48 0.28 -17.09
N GLY A 7 2.20 0.64 -17.06
CA GLY A 7 1.72 1.85 -16.43
C GLY A 7 2.28 1.79 -15.03
N ASN A 8 3.13 2.76 -14.72
CA ASN A 8 3.55 3.05 -13.37
C ASN A 8 2.26 3.35 -12.62
N ALA A 9 1.61 2.30 -12.11
CA ALA A 9 0.26 2.33 -11.60
C ALA A 9 0.32 3.21 -10.36
N LEU A 10 -0.03 4.47 -10.55
CA LEU A 10 -0.11 5.41 -9.46
C LEU A 10 -1.23 4.89 -8.57
N ASP A 11 -0.83 4.32 -7.45
CA ASP A 11 -1.76 3.69 -6.52
C ASP A 11 -2.46 4.78 -5.71
N TRP A 12 -3.78 4.70 -5.70
CA TRP A 12 -4.64 5.66 -5.01
C TRP A 12 -5.36 4.96 -3.86
N VAL A 13 -5.33 5.60 -2.70
CA VAL A 13 -6.00 5.15 -1.49
C VAL A 13 -6.78 6.30 -0.87
N ASP A 14 -7.76 6.01 -0.02
CA ASP A 14 -8.48 7.04 0.70
C ASP A 14 -7.70 7.53 1.92
N CYS A 15 -7.60 8.84 2.11
CA CYS A 15 -6.98 9.43 3.28
C CYS A 15 -7.82 9.13 4.53
N PRO A 16 -7.31 8.41 5.54
CA PRO A 16 -8.10 8.03 6.71
C PRO A 16 -8.51 9.23 7.58
N GLU A 17 -7.86 10.38 7.45
CA GLU A 17 -8.21 11.59 8.21
C GLU A 17 -9.34 12.41 7.60
N CYS A 18 -9.48 12.41 6.27
CA CYS A 18 -10.40 13.31 5.59
C CYS A 18 -11.24 12.69 4.47
N GLY A 19 -11.01 11.41 4.14
CA GLY A 19 -11.73 10.67 3.11
C GLY A 19 -11.50 11.17 1.68
N LEU A 20 -10.46 11.97 1.45
CA LEU A 20 -10.09 12.43 0.11
C LEU A 20 -9.09 11.46 -0.53
N PRO A 21 -9.06 11.36 -1.88
CA PRO A 21 -8.08 10.54 -2.56
C PRO A 21 -6.66 11.00 -2.24
N ALA A 22 -5.84 10.03 -1.87
CA ALA A 22 -4.42 10.16 -1.58
C ALA A 22 -3.64 9.25 -2.53
N TYR A 23 -2.51 9.76 -3.03
CA TYR A 23 -1.62 8.96 -3.85
C TYR A 23 -0.47 8.42 -3.01
N VAL A 24 -0.02 7.21 -3.33
CA VAL A 24 1.15 6.60 -2.71
C VAL A 24 2.41 7.25 -3.27
N LEU A 25 3.20 7.83 -2.38
CA LEU A 25 4.49 8.46 -2.68
C LEU A 25 5.64 7.44 -2.71
N ASP A 26 5.63 6.53 -1.74
CA ASP A 26 6.73 5.58 -1.53
C ASP A 26 6.22 4.34 -0.79
N ARG A 27 6.82 3.19 -1.06
CA ARG A 27 6.56 1.93 -0.35
C ARG A 27 7.87 1.37 0.15
N PHE A 28 7.92 1.06 1.44
CA PHE A 28 9.12 0.55 2.09
C PHE A 28 8.74 -0.46 3.17
N VAL A 29 9.66 -1.39 3.44
CA VAL A 29 9.48 -2.36 4.50
C VAL A 29 10.20 -1.85 5.73
N ARG A 30 9.47 -1.69 6.83
CA ARG A 30 10.06 -1.28 8.11
C ARG A 30 10.30 -2.51 8.98
N PRO A 31 11.51 -2.67 9.54
CA PRO A 31 11.73 -3.70 10.55
C PRO A 31 10.88 -3.38 11.78
N SER A 32 10.02 -4.33 12.18
CA SER A 32 9.24 -4.25 13.42
C SER A 32 9.51 -5.47 14.30
N THR A 33 9.10 -5.39 15.56
CA THR A 33 9.34 -6.43 16.57
C THR A 33 8.68 -7.76 16.24
N ASP A 34 7.58 -7.75 15.49
CA ASP A 34 6.84 -8.93 15.05
C ASP A 34 7.26 -9.41 13.65
N GLY A 35 8.23 -8.72 13.04
CA GLY A 35 8.71 -8.98 11.69
C GLY A 35 8.70 -7.74 10.79
N PRO A 36 9.21 -7.87 9.55
CA PRO A 36 9.15 -6.79 8.56
C PRO A 36 7.69 -6.48 8.20
N LEU A 37 7.29 -5.21 8.35
CA LEU A 37 5.97 -4.73 7.96
C LEU A 37 6.07 -3.83 6.73
N PRO A 38 5.25 -4.04 5.69
CA PRO A 38 5.18 -3.11 4.57
C PRO A 38 4.49 -1.82 5.01
N HIS A 39 5.08 -0.69 4.63
CA HIS A 39 4.56 0.65 4.86
C HIS A 39 4.50 1.41 3.55
N ALA A 40 3.49 2.26 3.44
CA ALA A 40 3.35 3.21 2.36
C ALA A 40 3.29 4.64 2.92
N ILE A 41 4.04 5.55 2.29
CA ILE A 41 3.83 6.98 2.49
C ILE A 41 2.77 7.44 1.50
N THR A 42 1.72 8.06 2.01
CA THR A 42 0.63 8.61 1.19
C THR A 42 0.50 10.11 1.44
N VAL A 43 0.04 10.83 0.41
CA VAL A 43 -0.31 12.23 0.56
C VAL A 43 -1.63 12.53 -0.15
N CYS A 44 -2.55 13.18 0.55
CA CYS A 44 -3.85 13.56 0.00
C CYS A 44 -3.85 14.96 -0.60
N ALA A 45 -4.92 15.32 -1.32
CA ALA A 45 -5.09 16.66 -1.88
C ALA A 45 -5.08 17.80 -0.84
N ARG A 46 -5.36 17.49 0.45
CA ARG A 46 -5.22 18.42 1.59
C ARG A 46 -3.82 18.43 2.22
N MET A 47 -2.85 17.76 1.59
CA MET A 47 -1.46 17.62 2.03
C MET A 47 -1.28 16.91 3.38
N HIS A 48 -2.25 16.09 3.82
CA HIS A 48 -1.99 15.19 4.95
C HIS A 48 -1.03 14.10 4.48
N ARG A 49 0.14 14.04 5.11
CA ARG A 49 1.16 13.04 4.84
C ARG A 49 1.05 11.94 5.88
N LEU A 50 0.68 10.74 5.44
CA LEU A 50 0.48 9.60 6.33
C LEU A 50 1.45 8.48 6.01
N CYS A 51 1.81 7.72 7.04
CA CYS A 51 2.58 6.49 6.92
C CYS A 51 1.66 5.35 7.37
N THR A 52 1.05 4.67 6.41
CA THR A 52 0.11 3.58 6.67
C THR A 52 0.83 2.25 6.53
N THR A 53 0.62 1.34 7.48
CA THR A 53 0.99 -0.06 7.29
C THR A 53 0.06 -0.64 6.23
N GLU A 54 0.64 -1.15 5.15
CA GLU A 54 -0.09 -2.07 4.30
C GLU A 54 -0.08 -3.38 5.08
N GLU A 55 -1.19 -3.73 5.75
CA GLU A 55 -1.26 -5.04 6.38
C GLU A 55 -0.98 -6.07 5.28
N PRO A 56 0.04 -6.93 5.43
CA PRO A 56 0.21 -8.01 4.46
C PRO A 56 -1.06 -8.84 4.59
N VAL A 57 -1.85 -8.87 3.52
CA VAL A 57 -2.98 -9.80 3.42
C VAL A 57 -2.34 -11.16 3.69
N ARG A 58 -2.55 -11.70 4.90
CA ARG A 58 -2.21 -13.09 5.19
C ARG A 58 -3.13 -13.86 4.28
N GLN A 59 -2.62 -14.21 3.09
CA GLN A 59 -3.24 -15.16 2.20
C GLN A 59 -3.31 -16.44 3.04
N ILE A 60 -4.46 -16.64 3.69
CA ILE A 60 -4.84 -17.94 4.19
C ILE A 60 -5.04 -18.78 2.93
N ASP A 61 -3.95 -19.39 2.46
CA ASP A 61 -4.06 -20.48 1.49
C ASP A 61 -4.98 -21.51 2.14
N ALA A 62 -6.20 -21.61 1.61
CA ALA A 62 -7.17 -22.63 1.95
C ALA A 62 -6.65 -23.96 1.41
N GLY A 63 -5.61 -24.48 2.07
CA GLY A 63 -5.08 -25.82 1.92
C GLY A 63 -5.54 -26.70 3.09
N SER A 64 -6.84 -26.73 3.41
CA SER A 64 -7.41 -27.87 4.13
C SER A 64 -7.46 -29.05 3.16
N SER A 65 -6.31 -29.70 2.98
CA SER A 65 -6.24 -31.03 2.40
C SER A 65 -6.34 -32.07 3.50
N THR A 66 -7.35 -32.93 3.37
CA THR A 66 -7.62 -34.22 4.04
C THR A 66 -8.38 -34.20 5.36
#